data_AF-A0A423GWX7-F1
#
_entry.id   AF-A0A423GWX7-F1
#
_cell.length_a   1.000
_cell.length_b   1.000
_cell.length_c   1.000
_cell.angle_alpha   90.00
_cell.angle_beta   90.00
_cell.angle_gamma   90.00
#
_symmetry.space_group_name_H-M   'P 1'
#
loop_
_entity.id
_entity.type
_entity.pdbx_description
1 polymer ?
#
loop_
_entity_poly.entity_id
_entity_poly.type
_entity_poly.pdbx_seq_one_letter_code
_entity_poly.pdbx_strand_id
1 'polypeptide(L)'
;MKRDQHHRHDPYSKEVMLSLTLRVSLHCAQVAAAPNVESSAHLETPVEGDVADDAKIRVAIKEAIVALGDLSELVTDAGHYMLNNMPPRHAIEDEPFSDIANALRTLESLLDSTAELYSNAPNIRDEFRVLRRNLALTRSRTAQNSMILRQMLRVPESYESSIDMKGLEALASISTERLHQLVN
;
A
#
# COMPACT_ATOMS: atom_id res chain seq x y z
N MET A 1 -14.10 19.44 30.39
CA MET A 1 -13.61 19.01 29.06
C MET A 1 -13.42 17.50 29.09
N LYS A 2 -14.48 16.75 28.79
CA LYS A 2 -14.42 15.28 28.66
C LYS A 2 -14.07 14.98 27.21
N ARG A 3 -12.98 14.23 27.00
CA ARG A 3 -12.64 13.64 25.70
C ARG A 3 -13.69 12.56 25.45
N ASP A 4 -14.63 12.83 24.55
CA ASP A 4 -15.62 11.84 24.15
C ASP A 4 -14.92 10.71 23.39
N GLN A 5 -14.94 9.53 24.03
CA GLN A 5 -15.27 8.24 23.44
C GLN A 5 -14.66 8.01 22.05
N HIS A 6 -13.51 7.33 21.92
CA HIS A 6 -13.47 5.88 21.68
C HIS A 6 -14.75 5.31 21.04
N HIS A 7 -15.18 5.87 19.90
CA HIS A 7 -15.92 5.08 18.93
C HIS A 7 -15.02 3.90 18.59
N ARG A 8 -15.48 2.70 18.94
CA ARG A 8 -14.98 1.45 18.36
C ARG A 8 -15.12 1.61 16.85
N HIS A 9 -14.07 2.11 16.19
CA HIS A 9 -14.01 2.12 14.74
C HIS A 9 -14.10 0.66 14.31
N ASP A 10 -15.13 0.31 13.53
CA ASP A 10 -15.15 -0.96 12.83
C ASP A 10 -13.86 -1.00 11.98
N PRO A 11 -12.93 -1.91 12.25
CA PRO A 11 -11.66 -1.98 11.52
C PRO A 11 -11.88 -2.29 10.04
N TYR A 12 -13.10 -2.68 9.65
CA TYR A 12 -13.52 -2.92 8.28
C TYR A 12 -14.41 -1.81 7.69
N SER A 13 -14.53 -0.65 8.35
CA SER A 13 -15.38 0.43 7.86
C SER A 13 -14.93 0.93 6.49
N LYS A 14 -15.69 0.55 5.47
CA LYS A 14 -15.48 0.98 4.07
C LYS A 14 -15.53 2.50 3.94
N GLU A 15 -16.45 3.16 4.64
CA GLU A 15 -16.57 4.62 4.63
C GLU A 15 -15.31 5.32 5.13
N VAL A 16 -14.75 4.86 6.26
CA VAL A 16 -13.53 5.42 6.83
C VAL A 16 -12.37 5.20 5.87
N MET A 17 -12.19 3.98 5.37
CA MET A 17 -11.11 3.67 4.44
C MET A 17 -11.20 4.46 3.12
N LEU A 18 -12.42 4.59 2.54
CA LEU A 18 -12.63 5.37 1.33
C LEU A 18 -12.41 6.86 1.58
N SER A 19 -12.84 7.40 2.73
CA SER A 19 -12.62 8.81 3.08
C SER A 19 -11.13 9.15 3.20
N LEU A 20 -10.34 8.25 3.82
CA LEU A 20 -8.89 8.38 3.91
C LEU A 20 -8.25 8.26 2.53
N THR A 21 -8.68 7.30 1.72
CA THR A 21 -8.19 7.14 0.35
C THR A 21 -8.48 8.37 -0.51
N LEU A 22 -9.67 8.98 -0.37
CA LEU A 22 -10.02 10.23 -1.07
C LEU A 22 -9.15 11.41 -0.63
N ARG A 23 -8.82 11.51 0.68
CA ARG A 23 -7.87 12.51 1.17
C ARG A 23 -6.48 12.31 0.56
N VAL A 24 -5.98 11.08 0.54
CA VAL A 24 -4.70 10.77 -0.13
C VAL A 24 -4.77 11.15 -1.61
N SER A 25 -5.83 10.77 -2.31
CA SER A 25 -6.03 11.12 -3.73
C SER A 25 -6.04 12.62 -3.97
N LEU A 26 -6.71 13.40 -3.13
CA LEU A 26 -6.77 14.86 -3.24
C LEU A 26 -5.36 15.47 -3.18
N HIS A 27 -4.56 15.08 -2.19
CA HIS A 27 -3.22 15.62 -2.01
C HIS A 27 -2.25 15.11 -3.09
N CYS A 28 -2.34 13.85 -3.51
CA CYS A 28 -1.55 13.33 -4.63
C CYS A 28 -1.91 14.02 -5.95
N ALA A 29 -3.19 14.34 -6.18
CA ALA A 29 -3.61 15.10 -7.35
C ALA A 29 -3.10 16.54 -7.32
N GLN A 30 -3.05 17.19 -6.16
CA GLN A 30 -2.44 18.52 -6.00
C GLN A 30 -0.94 18.51 -6.32
N VAL A 31 -0.22 17.46 -5.92
CA VAL A 31 1.21 17.27 -6.26
C VAL A 31 1.39 17.04 -7.77
N ALA A 32 0.49 16.29 -8.40
CA ALA A 32 0.55 15.99 -9.83
C ALA A 32 0.12 17.17 -10.73
N ALA A 33 -0.79 18.03 -10.24
CA ALA A 33 -1.34 19.17 -10.98
C ALA A 33 -0.55 20.47 -10.79
N ALA A 34 0.52 20.45 -9.99
CA ALA A 34 1.35 21.64 -9.79
C ALA A 34 1.95 22.10 -11.14
N PRO A 35 1.87 23.40 -11.48
CA PRO A 35 2.35 23.91 -12.75
C PRO A 35 3.86 23.76 -12.84
N ASN A 36 4.33 22.97 -13.82
CA ASN A 36 5.75 22.78 -14.06
C ASN A 36 6.37 24.03 -14.71
N VAL A 37 7.53 24.42 -14.20
CA VAL A 37 8.42 25.51 -14.66
C VAL A 37 9.01 25.28 -16.06
N GLU A 38 8.64 24.21 -16.76
CA GLU A 38 9.10 23.94 -18.14
C GLU A 38 8.56 24.95 -19.18
N SER A 39 7.62 25.82 -18.81
CA SER A 39 7.18 26.93 -19.67
C SER A 39 7.92 28.26 -19.44
N SER A 40 9.05 28.26 -18.72
CA SER A 40 9.88 29.46 -18.49
C SER A 40 11.24 29.43 -19.22
N ALA A 41 11.31 28.78 -20.39
CA ALA A 41 12.46 28.97 -21.29
C ALA A 41 12.54 30.40 -21.87
N HIS A 42 11.51 31.23 -21.70
CA HIS A 42 11.47 32.64 -22.10
C HIS A 42 10.75 33.48 -21.05
N LEU A 43 11.45 33.90 -19.99
CA LEU A 43 11.43 35.27 -19.45
C LEU A 43 12.17 35.32 -18.12
N GLU A 44 13.15 36.20 -18.07
CA GLU A 44 13.95 36.53 -16.92
C GLU A 44 13.08 37.05 -15.77
N THR A 45 13.06 36.35 -14.63
CA THR A 45 13.13 36.85 -13.24
C THR A 45 12.87 35.69 -12.27
N PRO A 46 13.90 35.09 -11.65
CA PRO A 46 13.70 34.03 -10.66
C PRO A 46 13.60 34.63 -9.25
N VAL A 47 12.84 33.96 -8.37
CA VAL A 47 13.20 33.60 -6.96
C VAL A 47 12.00 33.63 -6.01
N GLU A 48 10.99 34.51 -6.13
CA GLU A 48 9.91 34.57 -5.10
C GLU A 48 8.67 33.69 -5.39
N GLY A 49 8.29 33.49 -6.65
CA GLY A 49 7.13 32.65 -7.01
C GLY A 49 7.40 31.14 -6.84
N ASP A 50 8.61 30.72 -7.18
CA ASP A 50 9.04 29.31 -7.21
C ASP A 50 9.09 28.69 -5.79
N VAL A 51 9.55 29.47 -4.79
CA VAL A 51 9.63 29.02 -3.39
C VAL A 51 8.25 28.87 -2.75
N ALA A 52 7.30 29.72 -3.13
CA ALA A 52 5.94 29.69 -2.59
C ALA A 52 5.14 28.49 -3.11
N ASP A 53 5.34 28.12 -4.38
CA ASP A 53 4.70 26.94 -4.97
C ASP A 53 5.38 25.64 -4.50
N ASP A 54 6.70 25.62 -4.37
CA ASP A 54 7.43 24.51 -3.70
C ASP A 54 6.96 24.29 -2.26
N ALA A 55 6.70 25.36 -1.51
CA ALA A 55 6.18 25.26 -0.15
C ALA A 55 4.79 24.61 -0.12
N LYS A 56 3.89 24.96 -1.05
CA LYS A 56 2.56 24.35 -1.16
C LYS A 56 2.64 22.87 -1.53
N ILE A 57 3.50 22.52 -2.48
CA ILE A 57 3.72 21.13 -2.90
C ILE A 57 4.24 20.30 -1.72
N ARG A 58 5.20 20.82 -0.94
CA ARG A 58 5.68 20.13 0.27
C ARG A 58 4.62 19.97 1.34
N VAL A 59 3.75 20.95 1.52
CA VAL A 59 2.61 20.84 2.44
C VAL A 59 1.67 19.73 1.97
N ALA A 60 1.30 19.71 0.69
CA ALA A 60 0.47 18.65 0.12
C ALA A 60 1.12 17.26 0.25
N ILE A 61 2.43 17.14 0.03
CA ILE A 61 3.17 15.89 0.24
C ILE A 61 3.11 15.45 1.71
N LYS A 62 3.31 16.38 2.65
CA LYS A 62 3.24 16.07 4.09
C LYS A 62 1.84 15.64 4.51
N GLU A 63 0.82 16.33 4.04
CA GLU A 63 -0.59 15.98 4.30
C GLU A 63 -0.94 14.60 3.70
N ALA A 64 -0.46 14.30 2.48
CA ALA A 64 -0.60 12.98 1.88
C ALA A 64 0.10 11.89 2.70
N ILE A 65 1.30 12.16 3.22
CA ILE A 65 2.04 11.23 4.09
C ILE A 65 1.29 10.95 5.38
N VAL A 66 0.72 11.99 6.01
CA VAL A 66 -0.08 11.82 7.24
C VAL A 66 -1.34 11.00 6.97
N ALA A 67 -2.10 11.34 5.93
CA ALA A 67 -3.30 10.59 5.56
C ALA A 67 -2.99 9.12 5.16
N LEU A 68 -1.86 8.87 4.50
CA LEU A 68 -1.36 7.51 4.24
C LEU A 68 -0.94 6.79 5.52
N GLY A 69 -0.40 7.50 6.50
CA GLY A 69 -0.10 6.96 7.83
C GLY A 69 -1.35 6.43 8.51
N ASP A 70 -2.39 7.26 8.59
CA ASP A 70 -3.69 6.90 9.17
C ASP A 70 -4.32 5.70 8.43
N LEU A 71 -4.27 5.69 7.10
CA LEU A 71 -4.77 4.58 6.29
C LEU A 71 -3.97 3.29 6.52
N SER A 72 -2.65 3.40 6.62
CA SER A 72 -1.75 2.25 6.86
C SER A 72 -1.95 1.66 8.25
N GLU A 73 -2.18 2.49 9.26
CA GLU A 73 -2.52 2.04 10.61
C GLU A 73 -3.86 1.30 10.60
N LEU A 74 -4.90 1.88 10.00
CA LEU A 74 -6.21 1.24 9.88
C LEU A 74 -6.16 -0.11 9.14
N VAL A 75 -5.43 -0.18 8.02
CA VAL A 75 -5.24 -1.42 7.26
C VAL A 75 -4.46 -2.45 8.09
N THR A 76 -3.47 -2.01 8.88
CA THR A 76 -2.69 -2.88 9.75
C THR A 76 -3.55 -3.45 10.88
N ASP A 77 -4.36 -2.61 11.51
CA ASP A 77 -5.28 -3.02 12.57
C ASP A 77 -6.34 -3.99 12.06
N ALA A 78 -6.87 -3.75 10.86
CA ALA A 78 -7.78 -4.68 10.21
C ALA A 78 -7.10 -6.03 9.93
N GLY A 79 -5.86 -6.02 9.45
CA GLY A 79 -5.08 -7.24 9.25
C GLY A 79 -4.84 -8.02 10.56
N HIS A 80 -4.49 -7.33 11.65
CA HIS A 80 -4.37 -7.94 12.97
C HIS A 80 -5.69 -8.52 13.48
N TYR A 81 -6.82 -7.85 13.20
CA TYR A 81 -8.13 -8.36 13.58
C TYR A 81 -8.49 -9.63 12.81
N MET A 82 -8.17 -9.69 11.52
CA MET A 82 -8.39 -10.88 10.68
C MET A 82 -7.62 -12.12 11.15
N LEU A 83 -6.44 -11.95 11.75
CA LEU A 83 -5.65 -13.07 12.28
C LEU A 83 -6.30 -13.70 13.52
N ASN A 84 -7.02 -12.92 14.31
CA ASN A 84 -7.55 -13.33 15.61
C ASN A 84 -9.07 -13.59 15.58
N ASN A 85 -9.78 -13.09 14.57
CA ASN A 85 -11.24 -13.14 14.50
C ASN A 85 -11.70 -13.37 13.06
N MET A 86 -12.82 -14.07 12.89
CA MET A 86 -13.48 -14.15 11.59
C MET A 86 -14.03 -12.77 11.19
N PRO A 87 -13.67 -12.24 10.00
CA PRO A 87 -14.20 -10.98 9.51
C PRO A 87 -15.71 -11.08 9.30
N PRO A 88 -16.45 -9.98 9.55
CA PRO A 88 -17.89 -9.94 9.34
C PRO A 88 -18.22 -9.98 7.84
N ARG A 89 -19.43 -10.46 7.48
CA ARG A 89 -19.81 -10.71 6.06
C ARG A 89 -19.73 -9.46 5.18
N HIS A 90 -20.06 -8.27 5.70
CA HIS A 90 -19.94 -7.02 4.94
C HIS A 90 -18.50 -6.72 4.52
N ALA A 91 -17.52 -7.00 5.39
CA ALA A 91 -16.10 -6.83 5.07
C ALA A 91 -15.62 -7.75 3.94
N ILE A 92 -16.34 -8.86 3.73
CA ILE A 92 -16.08 -9.84 2.68
C ILE A 92 -16.77 -9.44 1.38
N GLU A 93 -18.06 -9.11 1.43
CA GLU A 93 -18.88 -8.81 0.25
C GLU A 93 -18.50 -7.48 -0.40
N ASP A 94 -18.15 -6.48 0.40
CA ASP A 94 -17.88 -5.12 -0.09
C ASP A 94 -16.46 -4.94 -0.66
N GLU A 95 -15.61 -5.98 -0.58
CA GLU A 95 -14.19 -6.03 -0.95
C GLU A 95 -13.41 -4.71 -0.75
N PRO A 96 -13.49 -4.04 0.42
CA PRO A 96 -12.99 -2.67 0.59
C PRO A 96 -11.49 -2.56 0.30
N PHE A 97 -10.70 -3.57 0.70
CA PHE A 97 -9.27 -3.61 0.46
C PHE A 97 -8.88 -3.71 -1.03
N SER A 98 -9.67 -4.41 -1.84
CA SER A 98 -9.40 -4.53 -3.29
C SER A 98 -9.57 -3.17 -3.97
N ASP A 99 -10.67 -2.48 -3.67
CA ASP A 99 -10.96 -1.14 -4.21
C ASP A 99 -9.86 -0.13 -3.85
N ILE A 100 -9.45 -0.11 -2.57
CA ILE A 100 -8.41 0.79 -2.08
C ILE A 100 -7.05 0.46 -2.70
N ALA A 101 -6.68 -0.82 -2.80
CA ALA A 101 -5.41 -1.22 -3.41
C ALA A 101 -5.32 -0.80 -4.88
N ASN A 102 -6.43 -0.89 -5.62
CA ASN A 102 -6.52 -0.42 -6.99
C ASN A 102 -6.42 1.11 -7.07
N ALA A 103 -7.12 1.85 -6.21
CA ALA A 103 -7.04 3.31 -6.16
C ALA A 103 -5.61 3.79 -5.87
N LEU A 104 -4.95 3.19 -4.87
CA LEU A 104 -3.55 3.49 -4.56
C LEU A 104 -2.62 3.19 -5.74
N ARG A 105 -2.83 2.08 -6.46
CA ARG A 105 -2.05 1.77 -7.67
C ARG A 105 -2.20 2.84 -8.76
N THR A 106 -3.41 3.38 -8.96
CA THR A 106 -3.65 4.47 -9.90
C THR A 106 -2.91 5.74 -9.47
N LEU A 107 -2.87 6.04 -8.17
CA LEU A 107 -2.11 7.17 -7.64
C LEU A 107 -0.59 7.00 -7.81
N GLU A 108 -0.06 5.78 -7.66
CA GLU A 108 1.36 5.51 -7.98
C GLU A 108 1.67 5.87 -9.42
N SER A 109 0.83 5.42 -10.37
CA SER A 109 1.01 5.71 -11.79
C SER A 109 0.92 7.22 -12.08
N LEU A 110 0.05 7.94 -11.39
CA LEU A 110 -0.05 9.39 -11.50
C LEU A 110 1.23 10.08 -11.01
N LEU A 111 1.72 9.71 -9.82
CA LEU A 111 2.94 10.31 -9.24
C LEU A 111 4.19 9.95 -10.04
N ASP A 112 4.23 8.77 -10.65
CA ASP A 112 5.33 8.32 -11.51
C ASP A 112 5.53 9.26 -12.72
N SER A 113 4.45 9.84 -13.26
CA SER A 113 4.54 10.84 -14.34
C SER A 113 5.28 12.12 -13.92
N THR A 114 5.30 12.42 -12.63
CA THR A 114 6.01 13.58 -12.05
C THR A 114 7.33 13.20 -11.38
N ALA A 115 7.73 11.93 -11.45
CA ALA A 115 8.83 11.43 -10.64
C ALA A 115 10.20 11.97 -11.07
N GLU A 116 10.44 12.15 -12.37
CA GLU A 116 11.70 12.72 -12.86
C GLU A 116 11.88 14.17 -12.40
N LEU A 117 10.79 14.94 -12.41
CA LEU A 117 10.77 16.34 -12.01
C LEU A 117 11.12 16.52 -10.54
N TYR A 118 10.40 15.84 -9.64
CA TYR A 118 10.63 15.95 -8.20
C TYR A 118 11.89 15.21 -7.72
N SER A 119 12.40 14.24 -8.48
CA SER A 119 13.67 13.58 -8.15
C SER A 119 14.88 14.48 -8.33
N ASN A 120 14.77 15.48 -9.21
CA ASN A 120 15.82 16.45 -9.49
C ASN A 120 15.72 17.73 -8.64
N ALA A 121 14.59 17.95 -7.96
CA ALA A 121 14.36 19.10 -7.08
C ALA A 121 14.95 18.84 -5.66
N PRO A 122 16.07 19.47 -5.26
CA PRO A 122 16.76 19.16 -4.00
C PRO A 122 15.91 19.43 -2.75
N ASN A 123 14.95 20.35 -2.82
CA ASN A 123 14.11 20.74 -1.70
C ASN A 123 12.86 19.87 -1.49
N ILE A 124 12.53 18.99 -2.45
CA ILE A 124 11.29 18.18 -2.47
C ILE A 124 11.59 16.68 -2.63
N ARG A 125 12.74 16.34 -3.19
CA ARG A 125 13.14 14.96 -3.54
C ARG A 125 12.96 13.97 -2.40
N ASP A 126 13.39 14.34 -1.19
CA ASP A 126 13.41 13.41 -0.07
C ASP A 126 11.99 13.17 0.46
N GLU A 127 11.17 14.21 0.60
CA GLU A 127 9.75 14.06 0.96
C GLU A 127 8.96 13.31 -0.10
N PHE A 128 9.19 13.59 -1.38
CA PHE A 128 8.53 12.89 -2.48
C PHE A 128 8.91 11.41 -2.54
N ARG A 129 10.17 11.08 -2.27
CA ARG A 129 10.61 9.67 -2.14
C ARG A 129 9.93 8.96 -0.98
N VAL A 130 9.78 9.63 0.17
CA VAL A 130 9.05 9.10 1.32
C VAL A 130 7.57 8.86 0.97
N LEU A 131 6.92 9.81 0.30
CA LEU A 131 5.54 9.66 -0.18
C LEU A 131 5.39 8.42 -1.06
N ARG A 132 6.21 8.27 -2.10
CA ARG A 132 6.15 7.10 -3.01
C ARG A 132 6.37 5.78 -2.27
N ARG A 133 7.33 5.75 -1.34
CA ARG A 133 7.59 4.56 -0.52
C ARG A 133 6.39 4.20 0.36
N ASN A 134 5.81 5.18 1.06
CA ASN A 134 4.67 4.96 1.95
C ASN A 134 3.43 4.52 1.17
N LEU A 135 3.22 5.08 -0.02
CA LEU A 135 2.14 4.70 -0.91
C LEU A 135 2.29 3.23 -1.32
N ALA A 136 3.47 2.83 -1.79
CA ALA A 136 3.76 1.44 -2.18
C ALA A 136 3.62 0.44 -1.03
N LEU A 137 4.10 0.80 0.16
CA LEU A 137 3.96 -0.03 1.36
C LEU A 137 2.50 -0.20 1.76
N THR A 138 1.73 0.89 1.78
CA THR A 138 0.31 0.87 2.14
C THR A 138 -0.48 0.04 1.14
N ARG A 139 -0.27 0.26 -0.17
CA ARG A 139 -0.88 -0.55 -1.23
C ARG A 139 -0.56 -2.03 -1.09
N SER A 140 0.70 -2.38 -0.82
CA SER A 140 1.13 -3.77 -0.64
C SER A 140 0.38 -4.43 0.53
N ARG A 141 0.28 -3.75 1.67
CA ARG A 141 -0.47 -4.24 2.84
C ARG A 141 -1.96 -4.40 2.53
N THR A 142 -2.58 -3.41 1.89
CA THR A 142 -3.99 -3.47 1.50
C THR A 142 -4.25 -4.66 0.55
N ALA A 143 -3.36 -4.89 -0.43
CA ALA A 143 -3.45 -6.04 -1.33
C ALA A 143 -3.28 -7.38 -0.59
N GLN A 144 -2.38 -7.45 0.40
CA GLN A 144 -2.23 -8.64 1.25
C GLN A 144 -3.52 -8.92 2.04
N ASN A 145 -4.12 -7.92 2.67
CA ASN A 145 -5.38 -8.09 3.38
C ASN A 145 -6.51 -8.57 2.46
N SER A 146 -6.61 -8.02 1.24
CA SER A 146 -7.55 -8.50 0.22
C SER A 146 -7.31 -9.97 -0.14
N MET A 147 -6.04 -10.36 -0.32
CA MET A 147 -5.68 -11.75 -0.61
C MET A 147 -6.04 -12.69 0.55
N ILE A 148 -5.74 -12.31 1.79
CA ILE A 148 -6.06 -13.12 2.98
C ILE A 148 -7.58 -13.28 3.09
N LEU A 149 -8.38 -12.23 2.91
CA LEU A 149 -9.85 -12.33 2.92
C LEU A 149 -10.33 -13.33 1.88
N ARG A 150 -9.81 -13.27 0.64
CA ARG A 150 -10.18 -14.22 -0.42
C ARG A 150 -9.73 -15.65 -0.11
N GLN A 151 -8.58 -15.83 0.54
CA GLN A 151 -8.11 -17.14 0.96
C GLN A 151 -8.96 -17.73 2.09
N MET A 152 -9.41 -16.94 3.06
CA MET A 152 -10.31 -17.40 4.12
C MET A 152 -11.65 -17.93 3.58
N LEU A 153 -12.04 -17.52 2.37
CA LEU A 153 -13.28 -17.96 1.71
C LEU A 153 -13.10 -19.19 0.84
N ARG A 154 -11.89 -19.41 0.32
CA ARG A 154 -11.58 -20.63 -0.42
C ARG A 154 -11.33 -21.74 0.59
N VAL A 155 -12.31 -22.62 0.74
CA VAL A 155 -12.06 -23.96 1.29
C VAL A 155 -10.91 -24.54 0.46
N PRO A 156 -9.76 -24.88 1.06
CA PRO A 156 -8.72 -25.57 0.32
C PRO A 156 -9.37 -26.82 -0.27
N GLU A 157 -9.35 -26.96 -1.60
CA GLU A 157 -9.69 -28.24 -2.20
C GLU A 157 -8.76 -29.25 -1.54
N SER A 158 -9.35 -30.19 -0.80
CA SER A 158 -8.62 -31.30 -0.23
C SER A 158 -8.04 -32.07 -1.41
N TYR A 159 -6.80 -31.77 -1.77
CA TYR A 159 -6.02 -32.64 -2.63
C TYR A 159 -5.81 -33.91 -1.84
N GLU A 160 -6.68 -34.90 -2.05
CA GLU A 160 -6.36 -36.30 -1.76
C GLU A 160 -5.19 -36.64 -2.68
N SER A 161 -3.99 -36.43 -2.14
CA SER A 161 -2.78 -36.76 -2.84
C SER A 161 -2.69 -38.27 -2.88
N SER A 162 -2.84 -38.87 -4.06
CA SER A 162 -2.57 -40.28 -4.31
C SER A 162 -1.06 -40.57 -4.30
N ILE A 163 -0.30 -39.93 -3.40
CA ILE A 163 1.12 -40.19 -3.23
C ILE A 163 1.22 -41.60 -2.67
N ASP A 164 1.67 -42.51 -3.53
CA ASP A 164 2.13 -43.83 -3.11
C ASP A 164 3.26 -43.62 -2.10
N MET A 165 2.99 -43.91 -0.84
CA MET A 165 3.98 -43.82 0.25
C MET A 165 5.28 -44.55 -0.10
N LYS A 166 5.21 -45.58 -0.95
CA LYS A 166 6.39 -46.30 -1.44
C LYS A 166 7.25 -45.45 -2.37
N GLY A 167 6.65 -44.59 -3.19
CA GLY A 167 7.38 -43.64 -4.04
C GLY A 167 8.08 -42.56 -3.24
N LEU A 168 7.46 -42.11 -2.14
CA LEU A 168 8.07 -41.16 -1.21
C LEU A 168 9.22 -41.80 -0.43
N GLU A 169 9.05 -43.04 0.05
CA GLU A 169 10.12 -43.81 0.70
C GLU A 169 11.30 -44.09 -0.25
N ALA A 170 11.04 -44.42 -1.51
CA ALA A 170 12.09 -44.62 -2.50
C ALA A 170 12.87 -43.34 -2.80
N LEU A 171 12.20 -42.19 -2.90
CA LEU A 171 12.87 -40.90 -3.08
C LEU A 171 13.69 -40.52 -1.83
N ALA A 172 13.15 -40.76 -0.64
CA ALA A 172 13.87 -40.53 0.61
C ALA A 172 15.11 -41.43 0.69
N SER A 173 14.99 -42.72 0.38
CA SER A 173 16.12 -43.67 0.44
C SER A 173 17.23 -43.29 -0.55
N ILE A 174 16.88 -42.94 -1.78
CA ILE A 174 17.83 -42.48 -2.82
C ILE A 174 18.55 -41.20 -2.37
N SER A 175 17.84 -40.28 -1.73
CA SER A 175 18.43 -39.04 -1.22
C SER A 175 19.40 -39.28 -0.06
N THR A 176 19.06 -40.19 0.86
CA THR A 176 19.93 -40.57 1.98
C THR A 176 21.15 -41.38 1.53
N GLU A 177 21.00 -42.25 0.53
CA GLU A 177 22.10 -43.03 -0.03
C GLU A 177 23.11 -42.13 -0.76
N ARG A 178 22.63 -41.15 -1.53
CA ARG A 178 23.49 -40.13 -2.15
C ARG A 178 24.20 -39.25 -1.12
N LEU A 179 23.54 -38.88 -0.02
CA LEU A 179 24.17 -38.12 1.06
C LEU A 179 25.27 -38.92 1.75
N HIS A 180 25.07 -40.23 1.96
CA HIS A 180 26.11 -41.10 2.51
C HIS A 180 27.30 -41.28 1.56
N GLN A 181 27.07 -41.32 0.24
CA GLN A 181 28.13 -41.38 -0.77
C GLN A 181 28.94 -40.09 -0.91
N LEU A 182 28.39 -38.94 -0.49
CA LEU A 182 29.08 -37.64 -0.52
C LEU A 182 29.95 -37.38 0.72
N VAL A 183 29.77 -38.16 1.79
CA VAL A 183 30.48 -38.02 3.07
C VAL A 183 31.64 -39.02 3.21
N ASN A 184 31.73 -40.03 2.33
CA ASN A 184 32.86 -40.95 2.17
C ASN A 184 33.74 -40.55 0.99
#